data_AF-A0A4Y9IPK4-F1
#
_entry.id   AF-A0A4Y9IPK4-F1
#
_cell.length_a   1.000
_cell.length_b   1.000
_cell.length_c   1.000
_cell.angle_alpha   90.00
_cell.angle_beta   90.00
_cell.angle_gamma   90.00
#
_symmetry.space_group_name_H-M   'P 1'
#
loop_
_entity.id
_entity.type
_entity.pdbx_description
1 polymer ?
#
loop_
_entity_poly.entity_id
_entity_poly.type
_entity_poly.pdbx_seq_one_letter_code
_entity_poly.pdbx_strand_id
1 'polypeptide(L)'
;MGKYNYRDKYGRLDESIDNVAFFSALSATAYDQRTRSVYTRTNPAKSHGVIDLKRNSGVTKNVFSGGIHTGSIVTEASANYNYLHMIGSGMDSTIWNKNINAYGEGSVWQNSLYFYDMTVRHISQPLYRTGYIFVGCTIYSDLSGTKHSCKLYAKTSTNGGNSFINVPDAVLSNTNLDLFDHCKVTILSSDVSGYRNNFVAFNDCELKIGAETEYKALNGNTEEELRADFVARCEAQSITVPNVTDMGETMKQGKWIFSKNSCVDGLVKKDSALHNYEKRHLVYFGYSFDRCDAIGITSDKSKSASFSPVYANSSLAITDGSIALASNIDVSQAVAGECATNIIWLGGKYQLNKLDIIHNLPIDQGVLIDSTPSFSSVEVNKDGGIVPYSNGVHRAYIVRSKDGQEAKVKYNGVTYSSAVISRNNIFNGMAGVTSFVPETSNAIVYEVLDKVLHSTVQMRIVNKIPSGAIASGSLQAGYWYFVEPKLVSDASGSVTYNGINYPAYSSFVAEAGKSTFTLTGNVQLRRCWKDFYNENDTDATDKAFWQNEQKPKWFDVLPNDLRCLMSLNNAQQAEMQRDKAGNYIASGHPDFYNSVLAMSGNPGELAFPIKGAFMQLRLKITTQNPI
;
A
#
# COMPACT_ATOMS: atom_id res chain seq x y z
N MET A 1 -26.96 8.64 -15.98
CA MET A 1 -26.08 8.18 -14.89
C MET A 1 -25.28 6.99 -15.42
N GLY A 2 -24.05 7.24 -15.88
CA GLY A 2 -23.16 6.17 -16.35
C GLY A 2 -22.77 5.28 -15.18
N LYS A 3 -22.94 3.97 -15.35
CA LYS A 3 -22.67 2.97 -14.32
C LYS A 3 -21.19 3.00 -13.96
N TYR A 4 -20.88 3.43 -12.74
CA TYR A 4 -19.63 3.14 -12.07
C TYR A 4 -19.43 1.61 -12.12
N ASN A 5 -18.31 1.13 -12.65
CA ASN A 5 -17.97 -0.29 -12.49
C ASN A 5 -17.43 -0.49 -11.06
N TYR A 6 -18.34 -0.42 -10.09
CA TYR A 6 -18.11 -0.60 -8.64
C TYR A 6 -17.33 -1.87 -8.33
N ARG A 7 -17.59 -2.86 -9.16
CA ARG A 7 -16.97 -4.17 -9.18
C ARG A 7 -15.46 -4.13 -9.41
N ASP A 8 -14.93 -3.22 -10.22
CA ASP A 8 -13.52 -3.26 -10.62
C ASP A 8 -12.56 -2.78 -9.53
N LYS A 9 -12.99 -1.88 -8.64
CA LYS A 9 -12.15 -1.36 -7.54
C LYS A 9 -12.41 -2.04 -6.19
N TYR A 10 -13.67 -2.41 -5.93
CA TYR A 10 -14.06 -2.99 -4.63
C TYR A 10 -14.43 -4.47 -4.73
N GLY A 11 -14.25 -5.08 -5.91
CA GLY A 11 -14.09 -6.52 -6.18
C GLY A 11 -15.24 -7.49 -5.82
N ARG A 12 -16.12 -7.12 -4.90
CA ARG A 12 -16.93 -8.09 -4.13
C ARG A 12 -18.38 -7.68 -3.90
N LEU A 13 -18.86 -6.62 -4.53
CA LEU A 13 -20.14 -6.00 -4.17
C LEU A 13 -21.01 -5.68 -5.40
N ASP A 14 -22.27 -6.14 -5.36
CA ASP A 14 -23.29 -6.00 -6.41
C ASP A 14 -23.75 -4.54 -6.62
N GLU A 15 -24.24 -4.24 -7.82
CA GLU A 15 -24.52 -2.93 -8.46
C GLU A 15 -25.63 -2.08 -7.80
N SER A 16 -26.20 -2.46 -6.65
CA SER A 16 -27.14 -1.57 -5.96
C SER A 16 -26.39 -0.37 -5.37
N ILE A 17 -26.44 0.74 -6.12
CA ILE A 17 -25.83 2.04 -5.83
C ILE A 17 -26.61 2.81 -4.75
N ASP A 18 -27.82 2.37 -4.42
CA ASP A 18 -28.79 3.16 -3.67
C ASP A 18 -28.37 3.49 -2.23
N ASN A 19 -27.38 2.79 -1.64
CA ASN A 19 -26.94 3.01 -0.25
C ASN A 19 -25.41 3.06 -0.06
N VAL A 20 -24.71 3.93 -0.82
CA VAL A 20 -23.26 4.21 -0.61
C VAL A 20 -23.08 5.59 0.02
N ALA A 21 -22.22 5.69 1.05
CA ALA A 21 -21.75 6.97 1.61
C ALA A 21 -20.22 7.00 1.66
N PHE A 22 -19.63 8.13 1.29
CA PHE A 22 -18.18 8.34 1.31
C PHE A 22 -17.76 9.18 2.52
N PHE A 23 -16.70 8.77 3.19
CA PHE A 23 -16.17 9.39 4.39
C PHE A 23 -14.69 9.74 4.21
N SER A 24 -14.28 10.90 4.74
CA SER A 24 -12.90 11.37 4.71
C SER A 24 -12.43 11.75 6.10
N ALA A 25 -11.14 11.51 6.37
CA ALA A 25 -10.47 11.96 7.57
C ALA A 25 -10.24 13.49 7.57
N LEU A 26 -10.25 14.16 6.42
CA LEU A 26 -10.02 15.60 6.28
C LEU A 26 -11.28 16.43 6.01
N SER A 27 -12.46 15.80 5.89
CA SER A 27 -13.69 16.54 5.61
C SER A 27 -14.16 17.33 6.85
N ALA A 28 -14.57 18.58 6.63
CA ALA A 28 -15.28 19.39 7.61
C ALA A 28 -16.81 19.22 7.53
N THR A 29 -17.32 18.52 6.51
CA THR A 29 -18.76 18.35 6.28
C THR A 29 -19.32 17.35 7.28
N ALA A 30 -20.09 17.81 8.27
CA ALA A 30 -20.75 16.90 9.21
C ALA A 30 -21.64 15.89 8.49
N TYR A 31 -21.64 14.65 8.99
CA TYR A 31 -22.53 13.61 8.50
C TYR A 31 -23.96 13.88 9.01
N ASP A 32 -24.93 13.96 8.10
CA ASP A 32 -26.37 13.99 8.34
C ASP A 32 -26.99 12.79 7.62
N GLN A 33 -27.61 11.93 8.42
CA GLN A 33 -28.23 10.70 7.96
C GLN A 33 -29.38 10.95 6.97
N ARG A 34 -30.05 12.11 7.02
CA ARG A 34 -31.17 12.46 6.12
C ARG A 34 -30.71 12.74 4.69
N THR A 35 -29.43 13.05 4.48
CA THR A 35 -28.87 13.47 3.19
C THR A 35 -27.79 12.52 2.69
N ARG A 36 -27.89 11.23 3.03
CA ARG A 36 -26.87 10.23 2.77
C ARG A 36 -26.45 10.11 1.29
N SER A 37 -27.40 10.25 0.36
CA SER A 37 -27.19 10.21 -1.09
C SER A 37 -26.39 11.41 -1.63
N VAL A 38 -26.09 12.42 -0.79
CA VAL A 38 -25.32 13.61 -1.16
C VAL A 38 -23.81 13.42 -0.96
N TYR A 39 -23.39 12.43 -0.17
CA TYR A 39 -21.97 12.19 0.09
C TYR A 39 -21.34 11.41 -1.05
N THR A 40 -20.55 12.11 -1.85
CA THR A 40 -19.82 11.56 -2.99
C THR A 40 -18.32 11.50 -2.69
N ARG A 41 -17.53 10.89 -3.57
CA ARG A 41 -16.07 10.91 -3.45
C ARG A 41 -15.49 12.33 -3.39
N THR A 42 -16.04 13.27 -4.17
CA THR A 42 -15.58 14.66 -4.23
C THR A 42 -16.15 15.53 -3.10
N ASN A 43 -17.22 15.06 -2.45
CA ASN A 43 -17.81 15.68 -1.27
C ASN A 43 -18.06 14.65 -0.16
N PRO A 44 -17.00 14.06 0.44
CA PRO A 44 -17.16 13.05 1.47
C PRO A 44 -17.59 13.68 2.80
N ALA A 45 -18.31 12.93 3.62
CA ALA A 45 -18.63 13.31 5.00
C ALA A 45 -17.39 13.22 5.91
N LYS A 46 -17.39 13.99 7.01
CA LYS A 46 -16.39 13.90 8.07
C LYS A 46 -16.49 12.53 8.72
N SER A 47 -15.34 11.88 8.86
CA SER A 47 -15.25 10.56 9.47
C SER A 47 -14.91 10.60 10.96
N HIS A 48 -14.41 11.71 11.52
CA HIS A 48 -14.14 11.80 12.96
C HIS A 48 -15.39 12.09 13.78
N GLY A 49 -15.39 11.58 15.01
CA GLY A 49 -16.49 11.76 15.96
C GLY A 49 -17.53 10.66 15.81
N VAL A 50 -18.79 10.99 16.15
CA VAL A 50 -19.91 10.05 16.18
C VAL A 50 -20.57 9.99 14.80
N ILE A 51 -20.62 8.80 14.19
CA ILE A 51 -21.36 8.53 12.95
C ILE A 51 -22.60 7.71 13.30
N ASP A 52 -23.79 8.28 13.08
CA ASP A 52 -25.06 7.63 13.40
C ASP A 52 -25.62 6.85 12.19
N LEU A 53 -25.60 5.51 12.28
CA LEU A 53 -26.08 4.59 11.25
C LEU A 53 -27.41 3.90 11.62
N LYS A 54 -28.17 4.44 12.59
CA LYS A 54 -29.31 3.76 13.24
C LYS A 54 -30.44 3.25 12.31
N ARG A 55 -30.77 3.90 11.20
CA ARG A 55 -32.02 3.62 10.46
C ARG A 55 -31.84 2.91 9.12
N ASN A 56 -30.75 2.17 8.93
CA ASN A 56 -30.47 1.56 7.63
C ASN A 56 -30.99 0.12 7.61
N SER A 57 -32.11 -0.14 6.95
CA SER A 57 -32.53 -1.50 6.62
C SER A 57 -31.77 -2.02 5.39
N GLY A 58 -31.21 -3.23 5.47
CA GLY A 58 -30.56 -3.92 4.35
C GLY A 58 -29.05 -3.71 4.24
N VAL A 59 -28.51 -3.79 3.01
CA VAL A 59 -27.08 -3.68 2.74
C VAL A 59 -26.67 -2.22 2.60
N THR A 60 -25.76 -1.79 3.47
CA THR A 60 -25.27 -0.41 3.54
C THR A 60 -23.77 -0.39 3.32
N LYS A 61 -23.29 0.50 2.43
CA LYS A 61 -21.88 0.62 2.08
C LYS A 61 -21.32 1.96 2.55
N ASN A 62 -20.28 1.91 3.37
CA ASN A 62 -19.57 3.07 3.90
C ASN A 62 -18.13 3.00 3.40
N VAL A 63 -17.77 3.88 2.47
CA VAL A 63 -16.44 3.93 1.86
C VAL A 63 -15.61 4.96 2.60
N PHE A 64 -14.50 4.54 3.18
CA PHE A 64 -13.58 5.39 3.92
C PHE A 64 -12.33 5.67 3.07
N SER A 65 -11.91 6.94 3.10
CA SER A 65 -10.65 7.38 2.49
C SER A 65 -9.43 6.73 3.15
N GLY A 66 -8.23 7.02 2.66
CA GLY A 66 -7.02 6.80 3.43
C GLY A 66 -6.97 7.70 4.67
N GLY A 67 -6.05 7.38 5.58
CA GLY A 67 -5.86 8.07 6.85
C GLY A 67 -6.60 7.41 8.02
N ILE A 68 -6.67 8.12 9.13
CA ILE A 68 -7.20 7.57 10.38
C ILE A 68 -8.58 8.10 10.70
N HIS A 69 -9.46 7.14 10.93
CA HIS A 69 -10.84 7.37 11.27
C HIS A 69 -11.04 7.08 12.76
N THR A 70 -11.28 8.14 13.53
CA THR A 70 -11.46 8.08 15.00
C THR A 70 -12.90 8.37 15.44
N GLY A 71 -13.20 8.10 16.71
CA GLY A 71 -14.49 8.39 17.34
C GLY A 71 -15.34 7.13 17.53
N SER A 72 -16.63 7.21 17.21
CA SER A 72 -17.53 6.07 17.34
C SER A 72 -18.49 5.96 16.17
N ILE A 73 -18.99 4.75 15.94
CA ILE A 73 -20.18 4.52 15.14
C ILE A 73 -21.30 4.10 16.08
N VAL A 74 -22.48 4.64 15.82
CA VAL A 74 -23.69 4.20 16.47
C VAL A 74 -24.54 3.41 15.48
N THR A 75 -24.93 2.19 15.86
CA THR A 75 -25.80 1.34 15.05
C THR A 75 -27.05 0.99 15.87
N GLU A 76 -28.21 0.88 15.21
CA GLU A 76 -29.43 0.36 15.85
C GLU A 76 -29.53 -1.14 15.63
N ALA A 77 -29.93 -1.88 16.66
CA ALA A 77 -30.33 -3.28 16.53
C ALA A 77 -31.84 -3.33 16.19
N SER A 78 -32.20 -2.97 14.96
CA SER A 78 -33.58 -3.14 14.48
C SER A 78 -33.80 -4.58 13.99
N ALA A 79 -35.06 -5.05 14.01
CA ALA A 79 -35.48 -6.44 13.80
C ALA A 79 -35.27 -6.99 12.37
N ASN A 80 -34.39 -6.39 11.55
CA ASN A 80 -34.13 -6.79 10.18
C ASN A 80 -32.62 -6.88 9.94
N TYR A 81 -32.19 -7.92 9.22
CA TYR A 81 -30.79 -8.21 8.86
C TYR A 81 -30.05 -7.01 8.26
N ASN A 82 -29.35 -6.23 9.10
CA ASN A 82 -28.58 -5.07 8.66
C ASN A 82 -27.13 -5.48 8.40
N TYR A 83 -26.69 -5.31 7.16
CA TYR A 83 -25.33 -5.61 6.71
C TYR A 83 -24.61 -4.29 6.49
N LEU A 84 -23.69 -3.96 7.40
CA LEU A 84 -22.91 -2.72 7.32
C LEU A 84 -21.52 -3.04 6.77
N HIS A 85 -21.26 -2.61 5.55
CA HIS A 85 -19.97 -2.77 4.89
C HIS A 85 -19.13 -1.51 5.13
N MET A 86 -18.01 -1.69 5.79
CA MET A 86 -16.97 -0.70 6.05
C MET A 86 -15.84 -1.01 5.08
N ILE A 87 -15.64 -0.13 4.10
CA ILE A 87 -14.75 -0.40 2.97
C ILE A 87 -13.63 0.62 2.99
N GLY A 88 -12.39 0.16 3.16
CA GLY A 88 -11.22 1.00 3.12
C GLY A 88 -10.63 1.12 1.72
N SER A 89 -9.55 1.89 1.64
CA SER A 89 -8.78 2.11 0.42
C SER A 89 -7.59 1.15 0.26
N GLY A 90 -7.34 0.29 1.27
CA GLY A 90 -6.23 -0.65 1.34
C GLY A 90 -5.90 -1.04 2.79
N MET A 91 -5.37 -2.25 2.97
CA MET A 91 -5.02 -2.84 4.27
C MET A 91 -4.16 -1.91 5.14
N ASP A 92 -3.28 -1.14 4.52
CA ASP A 92 -2.32 -0.27 5.23
C ASP A 92 -2.59 1.24 5.02
N SER A 93 -3.62 1.59 4.25
CA SER A 93 -3.95 2.99 3.90
C SER A 93 -5.11 3.56 4.72
N THR A 94 -6.14 2.75 4.97
CA THR A 94 -7.30 3.15 5.78
C THR A 94 -7.17 2.54 7.17
N ILE A 95 -7.08 3.38 8.20
CA ILE A 95 -6.95 2.93 9.58
C ILE A 95 -8.23 3.18 10.34
N TRP A 96 -8.88 2.09 10.72
CA TRP A 96 -10.01 2.08 11.61
C TRP A 96 -9.56 2.14 13.08
N ASN A 97 -9.85 3.25 13.74
CA ASN A 97 -9.63 3.45 15.16
C ASN A 97 -10.89 4.03 15.83
N LYS A 98 -12.00 3.32 15.67
CA LYS A 98 -13.34 3.73 16.11
C LYS A 98 -13.97 2.69 17.02
N ASN A 99 -14.70 3.20 18.00
CA ASN A 99 -15.55 2.38 18.86
C ASN A 99 -16.88 2.07 18.15
N ILE A 100 -17.50 0.95 18.50
CA ILE A 100 -18.79 0.55 17.94
C ILE A 100 -19.80 0.52 19.08
N ASN A 101 -20.77 1.41 19.03
CA ASN A 101 -21.84 1.52 20.03
C ASN A 101 -23.14 1.00 19.39
N ALA A 102 -23.57 -0.20 19.76
CA ALA A 102 -24.87 -0.72 19.34
C ALA A 102 -25.94 -0.47 20.42
N TYR A 103 -27.13 -0.02 20.03
CA TYR A 103 -28.26 0.20 20.94
C TYR A 103 -29.51 -0.61 20.52
N GLY A 104 -30.24 -1.18 21.47
CA GLY A 104 -31.55 -1.83 21.28
C GLY A 104 -31.93 -2.81 22.41
N GLU A 105 -33.19 -2.78 22.85
CA GLU A 105 -33.78 -3.73 23.82
C GLU A 105 -34.51 -4.85 23.05
N GLY A 106 -33.98 -6.08 23.06
CA GLY A 106 -34.65 -7.22 22.40
C GLY A 106 -33.84 -8.51 22.41
N SER A 107 -34.50 -9.65 22.54
CA SER A 107 -33.87 -10.96 22.80
C SER A 107 -33.33 -11.69 21.55
N VAL A 108 -33.36 -11.11 20.33
CA VAL A 108 -33.10 -11.90 19.09
C VAL A 108 -32.51 -11.17 17.85
N TRP A 109 -31.54 -10.22 17.87
CA TRP A 109 -31.09 -9.63 16.56
C TRP A 109 -29.58 -9.39 16.38
N GLN A 110 -29.05 -9.83 15.22
CA GLN A 110 -27.63 -9.84 14.82
C GLN A 110 -27.34 -8.79 13.73
N ASN A 111 -26.71 -7.67 14.08
CA ASN A 111 -26.04 -6.81 13.09
C ASN A 111 -24.76 -7.52 12.61
N SER A 112 -24.51 -7.51 11.30
CA SER A 112 -23.25 -8.01 10.74
C SER A 112 -22.43 -6.83 10.20
N LEU A 113 -21.29 -6.57 10.83
CA LEU A 113 -20.32 -5.59 10.36
C LEU A 113 -19.22 -6.29 9.57
N TYR A 114 -19.03 -5.80 8.35
CA TYR A 114 -18.00 -6.27 7.46
C TYR A 114 -16.94 -5.19 7.31
N PHE A 115 -15.69 -5.57 7.51
CA PHE A 115 -14.53 -4.72 7.27
C PHE A 115 -13.80 -5.27 6.06
N TYR A 116 -13.56 -4.41 5.07
CA TYR A 116 -12.84 -4.73 3.84
C TYR A 116 -11.67 -3.78 3.67
N ASP A 117 -10.51 -4.34 3.29
CA ASP A 117 -9.35 -3.59 2.78
C ASP A 117 -8.95 -2.41 3.68
N MET A 118 -8.73 -2.68 4.97
CA MET A 118 -8.31 -1.69 5.96
C MET A 118 -7.53 -2.30 7.13
N THR A 119 -6.85 -1.43 7.89
CA THR A 119 -6.29 -1.79 9.20
C THR A 119 -7.35 -1.59 10.26
N VAL A 120 -7.60 -2.61 11.09
CA VAL A 120 -8.44 -2.51 12.29
C VAL A 120 -7.54 -2.62 13.52
N ARG A 121 -7.24 -1.46 14.14
CA ARG A 121 -6.37 -1.42 15.33
C ARG A 121 -7.07 -1.91 16.59
N HIS A 122 -8.33 -1.54 16.76
CA HIS A 122 -9.11 -1.85 17.95
C HIS A 122 -10.61 -1.64 17.71
N ILE A 123 -11.42 -2.44 18.42
CA ILE A 123 -12.86 -2.23 18.58
C ILE A 123 -13.16 -2.31 20.07
N SER A 124 -13.39 -1.17 20.73
CA SER A 124 -13.81 -1.14 22.12
C SER A 124 -15.31 -1.40 22.17
N GLN A 125 -15.80 -2.61 22.47
CA GLN A 125 -17.09 -2.91 23.12
C GLN A 125 -17.35 -4.43 23.25
N PRO A 126 -18.03 -4.89 24.31
CA PRO A 126 -18.30 -6.31 24.54
C PRO A 126 -19.41 -6.86 23.64
N LEU A 127 -19.02 -7.73 22.70
CA LEU A 127 -19.56 -9.03 22.25
C LEU A 127 -21.05 -9.40 22.25
N TYR A 128 -21.99 -8.59 22.73
CA TYR A 128 -23.40 -9.01 22.71
C TYR A 128 -23.98 -8.88 21.29
N ARG A 129 -24.01 -10.02 20.58
CA ARG A 129 -24.85 -10.31 19.41
C ARG A 129 -24.53 -9.56 18.11
N THR A 130 -23.35 -8.98 17.96
CA THR A 130 -22.87 -8.42 16.68
C THR A 130 -21.87 -9.38 16.02
N GLY A 131 -22.12 -9.76 14.77
CA GLY A 131 -21.19 -10.56 13.97
C GLY A 131 -20.15 -9.67 13.31
N TYR A 132 -18.86 -10.01 13.46
CA TYR A 132 -17.78 -9.33 12.76
C TYR A 132 -17.18 -10.22 11.68
N ILE A 133 -17.02 -9.65 10.48
CA ILE A 133 -16.38 -10.30 9.35
C ILE A 133 -15.29 -9.37 8.83
N PHE A 134 -14.05 -9.87 8.79
CA PHE A 134 -12.89 -9.15 8.30
C PHE A 134 -12.39 -9.86 7.05
N VAL A 135 -12.29 -9.11 5.95
CA VAL A 135 -11.86 -9.63 4.66
C VAL A 135 -10.78 -8.73 4.10
N GLY A 136 -9.60 -9.28 3.85
CA GLY A 136 -8.51 -8.45 3.35
C GLY A 136 -8.15 -7.35 4.34
N CYS A 137 -8.01 -7.65 5.64
CA CYS A 137 -7.73 -6.64 6.66
C CYS A 137 -6.39 -6.91 7.34
N THR A 138 -5.78 -5.84 7.85
CA THR A 138 -4.68 -5.93 8.82
C THR A 138 -5.24 -5.79 10.23
N ILE A 139 -4.93 -6.73 11.13
CA ILE A 139 -5.47 -6.75 12.50
C ILE A 139 -4.33 -6.86 13.51
N TYR A 140 -4.27 -5.88 14.43
CA TYR A 140 -3.23 -5.78 15.48
C TYR A 140 -3.70 -6.20 16.88
N SER A 141 -5.00 -6.43 17.05
CA SER A 141 -5.60 -6.82 18.34
C SER A 141 -6.33 -8.15 18.23
N ASP A 142 -6.45 -8.88 19.33
CA ASP A 142 -7.29 -10.08 19.35
C ASP A 142 -8.78 -9.67 19.26
N LEU A 143 -9.34 -9.79 18.06
CA LEU A 143 -10.73 -9.45 17.78
C LEU A 143 -11.52 -10.73 17.52
N SER A 144 -12.67 -10.86 18.17
CA SER A 144 -13.65 -11.88 17.82
C SER A 144 -14.20 -11.66 16.41
N GLY A 145 -14.50 -12.75 15.70
CA GLY A 145 -15.13 -12.70 14.38
C GLY A 145 -14.40 -13.52 13.33
N THR A 146 -15.05 -13.68 12.18
CA THR A 146 -14.52 -14.41 11.04
C THR A 146 -13.48 -13.56 10.32
N LYS A 147 -12.34 -14.16 9.99
CA LYS A 147 -11.22 -13.51 9.31
C LYS A 147 -10.86 -14.32 8.07
N HIS A 148 -10.78 -13.66 6.93
CA HIS A 148 -10.42 -14.28 5.66
C HIS A 148 -9.44 -13.38 4.93
N SER A 149 -8.34 -13.95 4.45
CA SER A 149 -7.34 -13.21 3.68
C SER A 149 -6.78 -12.02 4.47
N CYS A 150 -6.60 -12.16 5.79
CA CYS A 150 -6.13 -11.09 6.66
C CYS A 150 -4.65 -11.26 7.02
N LYS A 151 -3.98 -10.12 7.27
CA LYS A 151 -2.71 -10.05 8.00
C LYS A 151 -3.00 -9.95 9.50
N LEU A 152 -2.43 -10.83 10.31
CA LEU A 152 -2.71 -10.95 11.74
C LEU A 152 -1.42 -10.81 12.55
N TYR A 153 -1.33 -9.76 13.36
CA TYR A 153 -0.20 -9.50 14.27
C TYR A 153 -0.54 -9.82 15.73
N ALA A 154 -1.70 -10.44 15.96
CA ALA A 154 -2.18 -10.83 17.27
C ALA A 154 -2.58 -12.30 17.30
N LYS A 155 -2.49 -12.90 18.50
CA LYS A 155 -3.03 -14.24 18.77
C LYS A 155 -4.55 -14.17 18.67
N THR A 156 -5.13 -14.80 17.65
CA THR A 156 -6.58 -14.78 17.42
C THR A 156 -7.03 -16.07 16.76
N SER A 157 -8.27 -16.49 17.01
CA SER A 157 -8.88 -17.63 16.32
C SER A 157 -9.31 -17.25 14.90
N THR A 158 -9.13 -18.17 13.95
CA THR A 158 -9.43 -17.98 12.52
C THR A 158 -10.14 -19.21 11.95
N ASN A 159 -10.63 -19.09 10.71
CA ASN A 159 -11.21 -20.18 9.94
C ASN A 159 -10.33 -20.55 8.72
N GLY A 160 -9.05 -20.19 8.73
CA GLY A 160 -8.10 -20.45 7.63
C GLY A 160 -7.92 -19.32 6.59
N GLY A 161 -6.90 -19.44 5.75
CA GLY A 161 -6.55 -18.50 4.67
C GLY A 161 -6.07 -17.13 5.15
N ASN A 162 -5.31 -17.07 6.24
CA ASN A 162 -4.74 -15.83 6.81
C ASN A 162 -3.22 -15.95 6.95
N SER A 163 -2.53 -14.80 7.00
CA SER A 163 -1.11 -14.75 7.34
C SER A 163 -0.94 -14.20 8.76
N PHE A 164 -0.40 -15.02 9.65
CA PHE A 164 0.06 -14.62 10.98
C PHE A 164 1.51 -14.16 10.87
N ILE A 165 1.79 -12.95 11.33
CA ILE A 165 3.09 -12.29 11.12
C ILE A 165 3.63 -11.83 12.47
N ASN A 166 4.85 -12.26 12.81
CA ASN A 166 5.54 -11.87 14.06
C ASN A 166 4.72 -12.14 15.34
N VAL A 167 3.86 -13.17 15.35
CA VAL A 167 3.03 -13.48 16.52
C VAL A 167 3.85 -14.25 17.56
N PRO A 168 4.00 -13.75 18.81
CA PRO A 168 4.95 -14.28 19.79
C PRO A 168 4.49 -15.53 20.55
N ASP A 169 3.25 -15.97 20.38
CA ASP A 169 2.70 -17.18 21.01
C ASP A 169 1.47 -17.68 20.24
N ALA A 170 1.65 -17.93 18.95
CA ALA A 170 0.60 -18.45 18.10
C ALA A 170 0.25 -19.90 18.48
N VAL A 171 -1.04 -20.23 18.42
CA VAL A 171 -1.56 -21.58 18.64
C VAL A 171 -2.35 -21.98 17.40
N LEU A 172 -2.20 -23.22 16.95
CA LEU A 172 -2.98 -23.77 15.85
C LEU A 172 -4.44 -23.95 16.29
N SER A 173 -5.39 -23.43 15.52
CA SER A 173 -6.82 -23.56 15.79
C SER A 173 -7.61 -23.83 14.51
N ASN A 174 -7.90 -25.10 14.23
CA ASN A 174 -8.68 -25.56 13.06
C ASN A 174 -8.33 -24.83 11.74
N THR A 175 -7.04 -24.58 11.54
CA THR A 175 -6.51 -23.72 10.48
C THR A 175 -6.26 -24.52 9.22
N ASN A 176 -6.72 -24.04 8.07
CA ASN A 176 -6.33 -24.55 6.76
C ASN A 176 -5.89 -23.38 5.87
N LEU A 177 -4.86 -23.58 5.06
CA LEU A 177 -4.25 -22.55 4.20
C LEU A 177 -3.66 -21.35 4.96
N ASP A 178 -3.46 -21.46 6.27
CA ASP A 178 -2.81 -20.42 7.06
C ASP A 178 -1.29 -20.43 6.86
N LEU A 179 -0.71 -19.22 6.86
CA LEU A 179 0.72 -18.96 6.79
C LEU A 179 1.18 -18.33 8.10
N PHE A 180 2.13 -18.95 8.79
CA PHE A 180 2.86 -18.36 9.90
C PHE A 180 4.21 -17.86 9.40
N ASP A 181 4.47 -16.57 9.55
CA ASP A 181 5.68 -15.89 9.09
C ASP A 181 6.39 -15.21 10.26
N HIS A 182 7.60 -15.66 10.59
CA HIS A 182 8.39 -15.19 11.74
C HIS A 182 7.65 -15.30 13.09
N CYS A 183 6.80 -16.32 13.23
CA CYS A 183 6.01 -16.56 14.44
C CYS A 183 6.72 -17.49 15.42
N LYS A 184 6.34 -17.37 16.69
CA LYS A 184 6.58 -18.38 17.73
C LYS A 184 5.31 -19.22 17.87
N VAL A 185 5.38 -20.50 17.53
CA VAL A 185 4.19 -21.37 17.44
C VAL A 185 4.29 -22.54 18.43
N THR A 186 3.30 -22.68 19.30
CA THR A 186 3.17 -23.87 20.15
C THR A 186 2.50 -25.00 19.35
N ILE A 187 3.12 -26.18 19.35
CA ILE A 187 2.61 -27.39 18.69
C ILE A 187 2.30 -28.45 19.74
N LEU A 188 1.02 -28.80 19.87
CA LEU A 188 0.55 -29.86 20.76
C LEU A 188 0.36 -31.18 20.02
N SER A 189 0.34 -32.29 20.75
CA SER A 189 0.05 -33.63 20.20
C SER A 189 -1.34 -33.69 19.53
N SER A 190 -2.32 -32.94 20.07
CA SER A 190 -3.65 -32.76 19.47
C SER A 190 -3.60 -32.08 18.11
N ASP A 191 -2.64 -31.19 17.88
CA ASP A 191 -2.56 -30.42 16.64
C ASP A 191 -1.99 -31.28 15.52
N VAL A 192 -0.92 -32.02 15.82
CA VAL A 192 -0.29 -32.96 14.88
C VAL A 192 -1.29 -34.02 14.41
N SER A 193 -2.07 -34.58 15.35
CA SER A 193 -3.03 -35.64 15.05
C SER A 193 -4.33 -35.12 14.43
N GLY A 194 -4.86 -34.00 14.95
CA GLY A 194 -6.15 -33.42 14.58
C GLY A 194 -6.12 -32.59 13.30
N TYR A 195 -5.00 -31.93 12.98
CA TYR A 195 -4.87 -31.04 11.82
C TYR A 195 -3.92 -31.58 10.74
N ARG A 196 -3.59 -32.88 10.78
CA ARG A 196 -2.75 -33.55 9.76
C ARG A 196 -3.23 -33.41 8.31
N ASN A 197 -4.55 -33.24 8.13
CA ASN A 197 -5.15 -33.13 6.81
C ASN A 197 -5.28 -31.69 6.33
N ASN A 198 -4.94 -30.71 7.16
CA ASN A 198 -4.97 -29.31 6.81
C ASN A 198 -3.62 -28.88 6.23
N PHE A 199 -3.68 -28.03 5.23
CA PHE A 199 -2.49 -27.37 4.71
C PHE A 199 -2.11 -26.23 5.63
N VAL A 200 -0.87 -26.23 6.12
CA VAL A 200 -0.34 -25.17 7.00
C VAL A 200 1.09 -24.85 6.60
N ALA A 201 1.43 -23.57 6.51
CA ALA A 201 2.78 -23.14 6.16
C ALA A 201 3.47 -22.40 7.32
N PHE A 202 4.75 -22.72 7.52
CA PHE A 202 5.63 -22.07 8.48
C PHE A 202 6.84 -21.52 7.74
N ASN A 203 7.02 -20.21 7.75
CA ASN A 203 8.19 -19.52 7.22
C ASN A 203 8.95 -18.86 8.37
N ASP A 204 10.25 -19.19 8.52
CA ASP A 204 11.14 -18.60 9.53
C ASP A 204 10.57 -18.62 10.96
N CYS A 205 9.79 -19.65 11.30
CA CYS A 205 9.14 -19.77 12.62
C CYS A 205 10.03 -20.48 13.64
N GLU A 206 9.83 -20.13 14.91
CA GLU A 206 10.32 -20.89 16.06
C GLU A 206 9.18 -21.74 16.64
N LEU A 207 9.44 -23.00 16.91
CA LEU A 207 8.44 -23.94 17.41
C LEU A 207 8.74 -24.34 18.84
N LYS A 208 7.70 -24.52 19.64
CA LYS A 208 7.73 -25.19 20.94
C LYS A 208 6.81 -26.41 20.86
N ILE A 209 7.41 -27.59 20.79
CA ILE A 209 6.73 -28.86 20.49
C ILE A 209 6.54 -29.66 21.79
N GLY A 210 5.30 -30.08 22.06
CA GLY A 210 4.99 -30.91 23.22
C GLY A 210 5.36 -30.25 24.54
N ALA A 211 6.26 -30.88 25.30
CA ALA A 211 6.72 -30.42 26.61
C ALA A 211 8.03 -29.61 26.55
N GLU A 212 8.49 -29.21 25.36
CA GLU A 212 9.63 -28.29 25.24
C GLU A 212 9.37 -26.98 26.03
N THR A 213 10.40 -26.48 26.72
CA THR A 213 10.30 -25.29 27.57
C THR A 213 10.51 -23.98 26.81
N GLU A 214 11.13 -24.04 25.63
CA GLU A 214 11.57 -22.88 24.85
C GLU A 214 11.19 -23.01 23.38
N TYR A 215 10.97 -21.86 22.74
CA TYR A 215 10.81 -21.75 21.29
C TYR A 215 12.16 -21.91 20.59
N LYS A 216 12.23 -22.80 19.59
CA LYS A 216 13.45 -23.06 18.82
C LYS A 216 13.15 -23.16 17.34
N ALA A 217 13.98 -22.54 16.51
CA ALA A 217 13.95 -22.71 15.07
C ALA A 217 14.24 -24.16 14.66
N LEU A 218 13.71 -24.58 13.51
CA LEU A 218 14.05 -25.88 12.92
C LEU A 218 15.43 -25.85 12.24
N ASN A 219 16.16 -26.96 12.35
CA ASN A 219 17.44 -27.15 11.70
C ASN A 219 17.26 -27.57 10.24
N GLY A 220 18.10 -27.03 9.34
CA GLY A 220 18.03 -27.30 7.89
C GLY A 220 17.85 -26.05 7.03
N ASN A 221 18.02 -26.20 5.72
CA ASN A 221 17.85 -25.16 4.70
C ASN A 221 16.86 -25.56 3.60
N THR A 222 16.56 -26.84 3.43
CA THR A 222 15.55 -27.33 2.48
C THR A 222 14.25 -27.74 3.19
N GLU A 223 13.18 -27.91 2.43
CA GLU A 223 11.89 -28.39 2.95
C GLU A 223 12.04 -29.74 3.66
N GLU A 224 12.82 -30.64 3.08
CA GLU A 224 13.05 -32.00 3.56
C GLU A 224 13.84 -32.02 4.86
N GLU A 225 14.90 -31.21 4.95
CA GLU A 225 15.73 -31.10 6.15
C GLU A 225 14.93 -30.52 7.33
N LEU A 226 14.17 -29.44 7.08
CA LEU A 226 13.33 -28.80 8.10
C LEU A 226 12.22 -29.75 8.58
N ARG A 227 11.60 -30.50 7.68
CA ARG A 227 10.60 -31.52 8.01
C ARG A 227 11.20 -32.65 8.84
N ALA A 228 12.40 -33.12 8.50
CA ALA A 228 13.07 -34.17 9.26
C ALA A 228 13.37 -33.73 10.70
N ASP A 229 13.84 -32.50 10.91
CA ASP A 229 14.08 -31.94 12.25
C ASP A 229 12.76 -31.80 13.05
N PHE A 230 11.67 -31.35 12.42
CA PHE A 230 10.36 -31.30 13.06
C PHE A 230 9.90 -32.68 13.53
N VAL A 231 10.01 -33.69 12.66
CA VAL A 231 9.64 -35.08 13.00
C VAL A 231 10.47 -35.61 14.16
N ALA A 232 11.79 -35.42 14.13
CA ALA A 232 12.69 -35.87 15.19
C ALA A 232 12.35 -35.22 16.54
N ARG A 233 12.03 -33.92 16.53
CA ARG A 233 11.61 -33.19 17.74
C ARG A 233 10.26 -33.68 18.26
N CYS A 234 9.28 -33.96 17.41
CA CYS A 234 8.03 -34.58 17.83
C CYS A 234 8.25 -35.96 18.49
N GLU A 235 9.06 -36.82 17.88
CA GLU A 235 9.35 -38.16 18.39
C GLU A 235 10.07 -38.12 19.74
N ALA A 236 11.02 -37.18 19.92
CA ALA A 236 11.68 -36.95 21.20
C ALA A 236 10.70 -36.54 22.32
N GLN A 237 9.56 -35.94 21.94
CA GLN A 237 8.47 -35.57 22.86
C GLN A 237 7.37 -36.65 22.94
N SER A 238 7.61 -37.86 22.41
CA SER A 238 6.63 -38.96 22.35
C SER A 238 5.36 -38.60 21.58
N ILE A 239 5.46 -37.72 20.59
CA ILE A 239 4.37 -37.34 19.68
C ILE A 239 4.51 -38.12 18.38
N THR A 240 3.53 -38.98 18.08
CA THR A 240 3.47 -39.72 16.81
C THR A 240 3.15 -38.80 15.65
N VAL A 241 4.04 -38.68 14.68
CA VAL A 241 3.80 -37.92 13.44
C VAL A 241 3.22 -38.84 12.36
N PRO A 242 1.97 -38.61 11.90
CA PRO A 242 1.32 -39.47 10.92
C PRO A 242 1.91 -39.31 9.52
N ASN A 243 1.94 -40.41 8.76
CA ASN A 243 2.11 -40.34 7.31
C ASN A 243 0.84 -39.77 6.67
N VAL A 244 1.03 -38.83 5.75
CA VAL A 244 -0.04 -38.21 4.97
C VAL A 244 0.30 -38.41 3.50
N THR A 245 -0.63 -38.98 2.76
CA THR A 245 -0.52 -39.13 1.31
C THR A 245 -1.29 -38.00 0.62
N ASP A 246 -0.62 -37.25 -0.24
CA ASP A 246 -1.21 -36.16 -1.01
C ASP A 246 -0.53 -36.06 -2.38
N MET A 247 -1.31 -35.88 -3.44
CA MET A 247 -0.81 -35.75 -4.83
C MET A 247 0.20 -36.83 -5.28
N GLY A 248 0.12 -38.05 -4.73
CA GLY A 248 1.01 -39.17 -5.04
C GLY A 248 2.28 -39.26 -4.20
N GLU A 249 2.51 -38.31 -3.29
CA GLU A 249 3.62 -38.32 -2.34
C GLU A 249 3.12 -38.76 -0.96
N THR A 250 3.89 -39.61 -0.26
CA THR A 250 3.59 -40.00 1.13
C THR A 250 4.72 -39.55 2.03
N MET A 251 4.41 -38.63 2.96
CA MET A 251 5.39 -38.04 3.87
C MET A 251 4.80 -37.86 5.27
N LYS A 252 5.66 -37.89 6.30
CA LYS A 252 5.27 -37.49 7.66
C LYS A 252 4.86 -36.02 7.68
N GLN A 253 3.63 -35.76 8.13
CA GLN A 253 3.04 -34.43 8.11
C GLN A 253 3.10 -33.75 6.73
N GLY A 254 2.83 -34.49 5.65
CA GLY A 254 3.04 -34.05 4.26
C GLY A 254 2.26 -32.79 3.82
N LYS A 255 1.17 -32.43 4.51
CA LYS A 255 0.39 -31.21 4.22
C LYS A 255 0.91 -29.95 4.93
N TRP A 256 1.91 -30.08 5.79
CA TRP A 256 2.54 -28.92 6.41
C TRP A 256 3.84 -28.63 5.69
N ILE A 257 4.15 -27.36 5.43
CA ILE A 257 5.44 -26.96 4.88
C ILE A 257 6.21 -26.11 5.88
N PHE A 258 7.48 -26.43 6.05
CA PHE A 258 8.45 -25.63 6.79
C PHE A 258 9.44 -25.05 5.79
N SER A 259 9.67 -23.75 5.86
CA SER A 259 10.49 -23.02 4.91
C SER A 259 11.26 -21.89 5.58
N LYS A 260 12.29 -21.40 4.89
CA LYS A 260 13.06 -20.21 5.28
C LYS A 260 13.02 -19.19 4.16
N ASN A 261 13.01 -17.91 4.53
CA ASN A 261 13.11 -16.76 3.64
C ASN A 261 12.13 -16.77 2.44
N SER A 262 10.99 -17.47 2.57
CA SER A 262 10.01 -17.69 1.50
C SER A 262 8.89 -16.65 1.46
N CYS A 263 8.83 -15.78 2.46
CA CYS A 263 7.81 -14.74 2.58
C CYS A 263 8.43 -13.34 2.81
N VAL A 264 7.62 -12.30 2.55
CA VAL A 264 7.84 -10.93 3.05
C VAL A 264 6.51 -10.45 3.62
N ASP A 265 6.47 -10.20 4.93
CA ASP A 265 5.26 -9.71 5.64
C ASP A 265 4.01 -10.55 5.33
N GLY A 266 4.16 -11.88 5.41
CA GLY A 266 3.09 -12.83 5.14
C GLY A 266 2.71 -12.96 3.65
N LEU A 267 3.41 -12.31 2.71
CA LEU A 267 3.24 -12.50 1.27
C LEU A 267 4.28 -13.47 0.72
N VAL A 268 3.83 -14.49 -0.01
CA VAL A 268 4.71 -15.53 -0.56
C VAL A 268 5.55 -14.98 -1.73
N LYS A 269 6.87 -15.15 -1.63
CA LYS A 269 7.81 -14.79 -2.70
C LYS A 269 7.69 -15.75 -3.87
N LYS A 270 7.69 -15.20 -5.07
CA LYS A 270 7.72 -15.97 -6.30
C LYS A 270 8.98 -16.86 -6.33
N ASP A 271 8.77 -18.07 -6.82
CA ASP A 271 9.77 -19.15 -6.98
C ASP A 271 10.53 -19.58 -5.71
N SER A 272 10.05 -19.16 -4.53
CA SER A 272 10.51 -19.66 -3.22
C SER A 272 10.11 -21.11 -2.96
N ALA A 273 10.67 -21.73 -1.91
CA ALA A 273 10.31 -23.09 -1.50
C ALA A 273 8.80 -23.23 -1.26
N LEU A 274 8.19 -22.26 -0.58
CA LEU A 274 6.76 -22.24 -0.31
C LEU A 274 5.94 -22.09 -1.60
N HIS A 275 6.31 -21.21 -2.51
CA HIS A 275 5.63 -21.09 -3.81
C HIS A 275 5.74 -22.37 -4.65
N ASN A 276 6.88 -23.05 -4.61
CA ASN A 276 7.05 -24.32 -5.31
C ASN A 276 6.16 -25.42 -4.73
N TYR A 277 6.01 -25.47 -3.40
CA TYR A 277 5.07 -26.37 -2.73
C TYR A 277 3.62 -26.08 -3.13
N GLU A 278 3.19 -24.81 -3.11
CA GLU A 278 1.86 -24.37 -3.56
C GLU A 278 1.54 -24.85 -4.98
N LYS A 279 2.51 -24.75 -5.91
CA LYS A 279 2.37 -25.25 -7.28
C LYS A 279 2.20 -26.77 -7.33
N ARG A 280 2.95 -27.54 -6.53
CA ARG A 280 2.85 -29.02 -6.50
C ARG A 280 1.51 -29.49 -5.94
N HIS A 281 0.99 -28.81 -4.93
CA HIS A 281 -0.22 -29.20 -4.20
C HIS A 281 -1.50 -28.48 -4.64
N LEU A 282 -1.40 -27.50 -5.55
CA LEU A 282 -2.53 -26.68 -6.04
C LEU A 282 -3.25 -25.92 -4.91
N VAL A 283 -2.48 -25.38 -3.98
CA VAL A 283 -2.97 -24.61 -2.82
C VAL A 283 -2.35 -23.21 -2.80
N TYR A 284 -2.96 -22.29 -2.04
CA TYR A 284 -2.41 -20.96 -1.79
C TYR A 284 -2.46 -20.69 -0.29
N PHE A 285 -1.33 -20.34 0.29
CA PHE A 285 -1.23 -19.99 1.70
C PHE A 285 -1.39 -18.49 1.93
N GLY A 286 -1.86 -18.15 3.12
CA GLY A 286 -1.82 -16.80 3.64
C GLY A 286 -2.90 -15.88 3.09
N TYR A 287 -2.66 -14.58 3.23
CA TYR A 287 -3.67 -13.56 2.96
C TYR A 287 -3.95 -13.30 1.46
N SER A 288 -3.08 -13.78 0.55
CA SER A 288 -3.16 -13.44 -0.88
C SER A 288 -2.73 -14.61 -1.78
N PHE A 289 -3.38 -14.71 -2.94
CA PHE A 289 -2.95 -15.58 -4.04
C PHE A 289 -1.88 -14.90 -4.94
N ASP A 290 -1.62 -13.61 -4.77
CA ASP A 290 -0.56 -12.91 -5.48
C ASP A 290 0.82 -13.40 -5.02
N ARG A 291 1.78 -13.52 -5.94
CA ARG A 291 3.17 -13.89 -5.64
C ARG A 291 4.08 -12.73 -6.01
N CYS A 292 4.91 -12.30 -5.06
CA CYS A 292 5.71 -11.10 -5.24
C CYS A 292 7.13 -11.40 -5.72
N ASP A 293 7.65 -10.49 -6.54
CA ASP A 293 9.09 -10.30 -6.72
C ASP A 293 9.50 -9.20 -5.72
N ALA A 294 10.50 -9.44 -4.88
CA ALA A 294 10.90 -8.48 -3.84
C ALA A 294 11.91 -7.46 -4.37
N ILE A 295 11.65 -6.18 -4.13
CA ILE A 295 12.59 -5.08 -4.41
C ILE A 295 13.38 -4.83 -3.12
N GLY A 296 14.68 -5.09 -3.16
CA GLY A 296 15.54 -4.98 -1.98
C GLY A 296 15.82 -3.54 -1.57
N ILE A 297 16.11 -3.33 -0.30
CA ILE A 297 16.71 -2.10 0.22
C ILE A 297 18.12 -2.46 0.65
N THR A 298 19.13 -1.75 0.13
CA THR A 298 20.53 -2.06 0.45
C THR A 298 21.44 -0.85 0.45
N SER A 299 22.51 -0.94 1.24
CA SER A 299 23.65 -0.02 1.18
C SER A 299 24.50 -0.21 -0.09
N ASP A 300 24.44 -1.37 -0.75
CA ASP A 300 25.21 -1.67 -1.95
C ASP A 300 24.52 -1.14 -3.22
N LYS A 301 25.01 0.00 -3.72
CA LYS A 301 24.48 0.64 -4.93
C LYS A 301 24.60 -0.19 -6.21
N SER A 302 25.38 -1.28 -6.21
CA SER A 302 25.54 -2.17 -7.36
C SER A 302 24.44 -3.24 -7.45
N LYS A 303 23.57 -3.38 -6.44
CA LYS A 303 22.49 -4.38 -6.47
C LYS A 303 21.40 -4.01 -7.48
N SER A 304 21.03 -4.96 -8.33
CA SER A 304 19.90 -4.83 -9.26
C SER A 304 18.60 -4.52 -8.53
N ALA A 305 17.71 -3.75 -9.16
CA ALA A 305 16.33 -3.55 -8.70
C ALA A 305 16.20 -3.27 -7.18
N SER A 306 16.98 -2.32 -6.67
CA SER A 306 17.06 -2.02 -5.24
C SER A 306 17.02 -0.53 -4.94
N PHE A 307 16.54 -0.17 -3.76
CA PHE A 307 16.76 1.15 -3.16
C PHE A 307 18.16 1.22 -2.56
N SER A 308 18.84 2.36 -2.74
CA SER A 308 20.18 2.57 -2.17
C SER A 308 20.38 4.03 -1.76
N PRO A 309 21.27 4.30 -0.77
CA PRO A 309 21.45 5.65 -0.20
C PRO A 309 21.90 6.70 -1.21
N VAL A 310 22.51 6.29 -2.33
CA VAL A 310 23.00 7.20 -3.38
C VAL A 310 21.86 7.98 -4.04
N TYR A 311 20.65 7.42 -4.07
CA TYR A 311 19.49 8.02 -4.71
C TYR A 311 18.46 8.48 -3.69
N ALA A 312 18.89 8.65 -2.43
CA ALA A 312 18.09 9.19 -1.35
C ALA A 312 18.50 10.64 -1.05
N ASN A 313 17.53 11.48 -0.69
CA ASN A 313 17.83 12.79 -0.15
C ASN A 313 18.26 12.70 1.33
N SER A 314 18.77 13.81 1.87
CA SER A 314 19.29 13.87 3.25
C SER A 314 18.23 13.66 4.34
N SER A 315 16.94 13.64 3.99
CA SER A 315 15.85 13.40 4.95
C SER A 315 15.62 11.92 5.23
N LEU A 316 16.24 11.01 4.46
CA LEU A 316 16.15 9.57 4.66
C LEU A 316 17.49 8.98 5.13
N ALA A 317 17.40 7.99 6.00
CA ALA A 317 18.47 7.07 6.33
C ALA A 317 18.14 5.70 5.72
N ILE A 318 19.09 5.14 4.96
CA ILE A 318 18.93 3.84 4.31
C ILE A 318 19.98 2.87 4.85
N THR A 319 19.50 1.73 5.34
CA THR A 319 20.31 0.57 5.73
C THR A 319 19.81 -0.66 5.00
N ASP A 320 20.55 -1.76 5.05
CA ASP A 320 20.06 -3.02 4.49
C ASP A 320 18.70 -3.39 5.10
N GLY A 321 17.71 -3.59 4.24
CA GLY A 321 16.33 -3.91 4.61
C GLY A 321 15.47 -2.76 5.16
N SER A 322 15.96 -1.52 5.23
CA SER A 322 15.19 -0.42 5.84
C SER A 322 15.43 0.95 5.20
N ILE A 323 14.33 1.68 4.99
CA ILE A 323 14.31 3.11 4.67
C ILE A 323 13.58 3.79 5.83
N ALA A 324 14.25 4.71 6.52
CA ALA A 324 13.69 5.46 7.63
C ALA A 324 13.87 6.97 7.39
N LEU A 325 13.08 7.80 8.09
CA LEU A 325 13.43 9.21 8.24
C LEU A 325 14.76 9.32 9.00
N ALA A 326 15.59 10.29 8.61
CA ALA A 326 16.84 10.54 9.32
C ALA A 326 16.54 10.94 10.78
N SER A 327 17.40 10.55 11.72
CA SER A 327 17.15 10.69 13.17
C SER A 327 17.02 12.14 13.65
N ASN A 328 17.48 13.10 12.86
CA ASN A 328 17.37 14.53 13.12
C ASN A 328 16.10 15.17 12.55
N ILE A 329 15.22 14.40 11.90
CA ILE A 329 13.96 14.90 11.35
C ILE A 329 12.94 15.11 12.47
N ASP A 330 12.48 16.34 12.61
CA ASP A 330 11.32 16.68 13.43
C ASP A 330 10.03 16.35 12.66
N VAL A 331 9.36 15.27 13.07
CA VAL A 331 8.10 14.81 12.47
C VAL A 331 6.92 15.76 12.70
N SER A 332 7.05 16.75 13.58
CA SER A 332 6.05 17.82 13.74
C SER A 332 6.10 18.85 12.60
N GLN A 333 7.19 18.89 11.83
CA GLN A 333 7.38 19.79 10.70
C GLN A 333 7.15 19.10 9.36
N ALA A 334 6.95 19.90 8.31
CA ALA A 334 6.88 19.43 6.94
C ALA A 334 8.23 18.88 6.48
N VAL A 335 8.32 17.57 6.30
CA VAL A 335 9.50 16.94 5.72
C VAL A 335 9.05 15.95 4.65
N ALA A 336 9.78 15.94 3.54
CA ALA A 336 9.63 14.98 2.45
C ALA A 336 10.97 14.28 2.23
N GLY A 337 11.05 13.02 2.64
CA GLY A 337 12.13 12.13 2.26
C GLY A 337 11.83 11.47 0.92
N GLU A 338 12.82 11.33 0.05
CA GLU A 338 12.66 10.61 -1.21
C GLU A 338 13.82 9.65 -1.47
N CYS A 339 13.52 8.46 -1.99
CA CYS A 339 14.51 7.53 -2.51
C CYS A 339 13.99 6.85 -3.78
N ALA A 340 14.84 6.77 -4.81
CA ALA A 340 14.56 6.01 -6.02
C ALA A 340 15.26 4.64 -6.03
N THR A 341 14.71 3.69 -6.76
CA THR A 341 15.37 2.42 -7.05
C THR A 341 16.41 2.59 -8.17
N ASN A 342 17.38 1.67 -8.21
CA ASN A 342 18.05 1.30 -9.45
C ASN A 342 17.02 0.90 -10.53
N ILE A 343 17.42 0.85 -11.80
CA ILE A 343 16.55 0.38 -12.88
C ILE A 343 16.11 -1.06 -12.59
N ILE A 344 14.80 -1.26 -12.65
CA ILE A 344 14.14 -2.55 -12.52
C ILE A 344 13.84 -3.05 -13.93
N TRP A 345 14.44 -4.18 -14.29
CA TRP A 345 14.09 -4.90 -15.51
C TRP A 345 13.01 -5.91 -15.20
N LEU A 346 11.89 -5.82 -15.91
CA LEU A 346 10.69 -6.63 -15.64
C LEU A 346 10.73 -8.01 -16.31
N GLY A 347 11.90 -8.47 -16.75
CA GLY A 347 12.05 -9.80 -17.36
C GLY A 347 11.30 -9.97 -18.69
N GLY A 348 11.02 -8.87 -19.39
CA GLY A 348 10.17 -8.87 -20.59
C GLY A 348 8.66 -8.93 -20.30
N LYS A 349 8.24 -8.90 -19.02
CA LYS A 349 6.82 -8.68 -18.67
C LYS A 349 6.46 -7.25 -19.06
N TYR A 350 5.45 -7.10 -19.90
CA TYR A 350 4.98 -5.79 -20.34
C TYR A 350 3.89 -5.22 -19.46
N GLN A 351 3.38 -5.93 -18.46
CA GLN A 351 2.25 -5.44 -17.65
C GLN A 351 2.56 -5.57 -16.18
N LEU A 352 2.29 -4.50 -15.44
CA LEU A 352 2.31 -4.50 -13.99
C LEU A 352 0.89 -4.68 -13.46
N ASN A 353 0.74 -5.55 -12.47
CA ASN A 353 -0.58 -5.89 -11.91
C ASN A 353 -0.82 -5.24 -10.54
N LYS A 354 0.22 -5.19 -9.69
CA LYS A 354 0.14 -4.67 -8.32
C LYS A 354 1.53 -4.27 -7.82
N LEU A 355 1.58 -3.22 -7.01
CA LEU A 355 2.72 -2.87 -6.18
C LEU A 355 2.26 -2.99 -4.73
N ASP A 356 3.05 -3.64 -3.88
CA ASP A 356 2.80 -3.71 -2.44
C ASP A 356 3.98 -3.07 -1.73
N ILE A 357 3.71 -2.19 -0.77
CA ILE A 357 4.74 -1.48 -0.01
C ILE A 357 4.55 -1.78 1.45
N ILE A 358 5.46 -2.58 1.99
CA ILE A 358 5.44 -2.98 3.38
C ILE A 358 6.17 -1.90 4.19
N HIS A 359 5.51 -1.35 5.20
CA HIS A 359 6.09 -0.32 6.06
C HIS A 359 5.48 -0.34 7.47
N ASN A 360 6.22 0.20 8.43
CA ASN A 360 5.77 0.42 9.81
C ASN A 360 5.70 1.92 10.18
N LEU A 361 5.49 2.80 9.18
CA LEU A 361 5.41 4.23 9.41
C LEU A 361 4.30 4.57 10.43
N PRO A 362 4.51 5.57 11.30
CA PRO A 362 3.50 6.03 12.25
C PRO A 362 2.45 6.87 11.50
N ILE A 363 1.58 6.20 10.75
CA ILE A 363 0.48 6.84 10.00
C ILE A 363 -0.40 7.67 10.92
N ASP A 364 -0.49 7.28 12.20
CA ASP A 364 -1.19 8.02 13.27
C ASP A 364 -0.58 9.30 13.73
N GLN A 365 0.64 9.55 13.30
CA GLN A 365 1.29 10.84 13.45
C GLN A 365 1.34 11.58 12.12
N GLY A 366 0.69 11.06 11.08
CA GLY A 366 0.67 11.69 9.76
C GLY A 366 1.85 11.37 8.88
N VAL A 367 2.62 10.32 9.21
CA VAL A 367 3.75 9.88 8.38
C VAL A 367 3.25 8.85 7.37
N LEU A 368 3.31 9.18 6.08
CA LEU A 368 2.79 8.36 4.99
C LEU A 368 3.81 8.18 3.88
N ILE A 369 3.63 7.10 3.10
CA ILE A 369 4.22 6.98 1.77
C ILE A 369 3.25 7.65 0.80
N ASP A 370 3.55 8.89 0.42
CA ASP A 370 2.78 9.62 -0.57
C ASP A 370 3.69 10.61 -1.30
N SER A 371 3.50 10.69 -2.61
CA SER A 371 4.16 11.66 -3.46
C SER A 371 3.35 12.91 -3.69
N THR A 372 2.05 12.87 -3.42
CA THR A 372 1.14 14.01 -3.55
C THR A 372 1.02 14.72 -2.20
N PRO A 373 1.40 16.00 -2.08
CA PRO A 373 1.17 16.74 -0.84
C PRO A 373 -0.34 16.82 -0.55
N SER A 374 -0.77 16.40 0.64
CA SER A 374 -2.17 16.53 1.06
C SER A 374 -2.56 17.99 1.32
N PHE A 375 -1.57 18.87 1.52
CA PHE A 375 -1.72 20.31 1.73
C PHE A 375 -0.85 21.10 0.77
N SER A 376 -1.27 22.32 0.44
CA SER A 376 -0.45 23.29 -0.29
C SER A 376 0.82 23.62 0.49
N SER A 377 1.95 23.71 -0.20
CA SER A 377 3.22 24.20 0.37
C SER A 377 3.23 25.72 0.58
N VAL A 378 2.22 26.43 0.07
CA VAL A 378 2.09 27.88 0.15
C VAL A 378 1.00 28.24 1.16
N GLU A 379 1.36 29.09 2.13
CA GLU A 379 0.43 29.66 3.11
C GLU A 379 -0.65 30.48 2.40
N VAL A 380 -1.90 30.28 2.77
CA VAL A 380 -3.03 31.03 2.22
C VAL A 380 -2.97 32.47 2.72
N ASN A 381 -3.04 33.42 1.79
CA ASN A 381 -3.11 34.83 2.12
C ASN A 381 -4.40 35.14 2.90
N LYS A 382 -4.28 35.71 4.11
CA LYS A 382 -5.40 36.06 4.98
C LYS A 382 -6.39 37.06 4.38
N ASP A 383 -5.94 37.93 3.48
CA ASP A 383 -6.71 39.07 2.94
C ASP A 383 -7.35 38.78 1.57
N GLY A 384 -7.43 37.51 1.15
CA GLY A 384 -8.07 37.16 -0.13
C GLY A 384 -7.70 35.79 -0.72
N GLY A 385 -6.92 34.98 -0.01
CA GLY A 385 -6.46 33.68 -0.49
C GLY A 385 -7.51 32.56 -0.40
N ILE A 386 -8.65 32.80 0.27
CA ILE A 386 -9.73 31.80 0.32
C ILE A 386 -10.54 31.88 -0.97
N VAL A 387 -10.53 30.80 -1.73
CA VAL A 387 -11.35 30.62 -2.94
C VAL A 387 -12.78 30.22 -2.54
N PRO A 388 -13.80 31.04 -2.86
CA PRO A 388 -15.20 30.77 -2.54
C PRO A 388 -15.78 29.58 -3.29
N TYR A 389 -16.78 28.92 -2.69
CA TYR A 389 -17.63 27.93 -3.35
C TYR A 389 -18.53 28.60 -4.40
N SER A 390 -17.98 28.86 -5.59
CA SER A 390 -18.68 29.53 -6.70
C SER A 390 -18.82 28.64 -7.94
N ASN A 391 -17.99 27.60 -8.09
CA ASN A 391 -17.95 26.73 -9.27
C ASN A 391 -18.36 25.27 -8.97
N GLY A 392 -19.08 25.02 -7.88
CA GLY A 392 -19.48 23.64 -7.49
C GLY A 392 -18.35 22.77 -6.91
N VAL A 393 -17.17 23.35 -6.64
CA VAL A 393 -16.01 22.64 -6.07
C VAL A 393 -15.75 23.12 -4.64
N HIS A 394 -15.93 22.24 -3.66
CA HIS A 394 -15.66 22.52 -2.25
C HIS A 394 -14.16 22.47 -1.93
N ARG A 395 -13.54 23.63 -1.70
CA ARG A 395 -12.17 23.73 -1.18
C ARG A 395 -12.17 23.78 0.35
N ALA A 396 -11.29 22.98 0.96
CA ALA A 396 -11.11 22.93 2.40
C ALA A 396 -9.76 23.55 2.76
N TYR A 397 -9.69 24.16 3.94
CA TYR A 397 -8.52 24.83 4.47
C TYR A 397 -8.26 24.34 5.89
N ILE A 398 -6.99 24.17 6.24
CA ILE A 398 -6.56 23.70 7.55
C ILE A 398 -5.76 24.77 8.29
N VAL A 399 -6.06 24.96 9.57
CA VAL A 399 -5.37 25.85 10.50
C VAL A 399 -4.25 25.09 11.19
N ARG A 400 -3.04 25.63 11.14
CA ARG A 400 -1.83 25.09 11.77
C ARG A 400 -1.15 26.17 12.61
N SER A 401 -0.17 25.74 13.40
CA SER A 401 0.67 26.59 14.25
C SER A 401 2.11 26.61 13.74
N LYS A 402 2.76 27.77 13.78
CA LYS A 402 4.19 27.94 13.46
C LYS A 402 5.13 27.45 14.57
N ASP A 403 4.66 27.38 15.82
CA ASP A 403 5.51 27.23 17.01
C ASP A 403 5.04 26.13 17.98
N GLY A 404 4.07 25.31 17.55
CA GLY A 404 3.49 24.23 18.37
C GLY A 404 2.48 24.70 19.43
N GLN A 405 2.33 26.01 19.65
CA GLN A 405 1.27 26.55 20.51
C GLN A 405 -0.07 26.58 19.80
N GLU A 406 -1.19 26.67 20.53
CA GLU A 406 -2.51 26.79 19.92
C GLU A 406 -2.56 28.01 18.98
N ALA A 407 -2.93 27.77 17.72
CA ALA A 407 -3.16 28.79 16.72
C ALA A 407 -4.65 28.91 16.43
N LYS A 408 -5.16 30.14 16.33
CA LYS A 408 -6.58 30.41 16.06
C LYS A 408 -6.77 31.36 14.90
N VAL A 409 -7.78 31.07 14.07
CA VAL A 409 -8.29 32.00 13.07
C VAL A 409 -9.80 32.10 13.16
N LYS A 410 -10.34 33.28 12.87
CA LYS A 410 -11.76 33.52 12.70
C LYS A 410 -12.08 33.57 11.21
N TYR A 411 -13.02 32.73 10.79
CA TYR A 411 -13.49 32.67 9.42
C TYR A 411 -15.02 32.58 9.41
N ASN A 412 -15.67 33.47 8.68
CA ASN A 412 -17.13 33.63 8.67
C ASN A 412 -17.76 33.65 10.08
N GLY A 413 -17.16 34.40 11.01
CA GLY A 413 -17.66 34.52 12.38
C GLY A 413 -17.39 33.32 13.30
N VAL A 414 -16.84 32.21 12.78
CA VAL A 414 -16.51 31.00 13.55
C VAL A 414 -14.99 30.93 13.80
N THR A 415 -14.59 30.59 15.02
CA THR A 415 -13.19 30.36 15.37
C THR A 415 -12.78 28.92 15.11
N TYR A 416 -11.68 28.75 14.39
CA TYR A 416 -11.00 27.49 14.11
C TYR A 416 -9.67 27.46 14.83
N SER A 417 -9.33 26.32 15.44
CA SER A 417 -8.15 26.18 16.31
C SER A 417 -7.31 24.97 15.91
N SER A 418 -5.99 25.12 15.93
CA SER A 418 -5.04 24.02 15.73
C SER A 418 -4.94 23.07 16.93
N ALA A 419 -5.59 23.36 18.07
CA ALA A 419 -5.55 22.50 19.24
C ALA A 419 -6.32 21.19 19.00
N VAL A 420 -5.65 20.05 19.24
CA VAL A 420 -6.22 18.70 19.14
C VAL A 420 -7.49 18.54 19.99
N ILE A 421 -7.57 19.24 21.12
CA ILE A 421 -8.73 19.20 22.03
C ILE A 421 -9.97 19.85 21.38
N SER A 422 -9.78 20.89 20.57
CA SER A 422 -10.89 21.60 19.91
C SER A 422 -11.49 20.83 18.73
N ARG A 423 -10.70 19.96 18.08
CA ARG A 423 -11.07 19.15 16.89
C ARG A 423 -11.78 19.96 15.79
N ASN A 424 -11.47 21.26 15.68
CA ASN A 424 -12.06 22.20 14.75
C ASN A 424 -10.98 23.04 14.05
N ASN A 425 -10.03 22.37 13.39
CA ASN A 425 -8.93 22.97 12.65
C ASN A 425 -9.18 23.09 11.13
N ILE A 426 -10.30 22.60 10.61
CA ILE A 426 -10.58 22.59 9.15
C ILE A 426 -11.89 23.34 8.86
N PHE A 427 -11.88 24.17 7.82
CA PHE A 427 -13.07 24.89 7.33
C PHE A 427 -13.19 24.85 5.81
N ASN A 428 -14.39 25.09 5.30
CA ASN A 428 -14.66 25.15 3.85
C ASN A 428 -14.76 26.61 3.37
N GLY A 429 -14.24 26.87 2.17
CA GLY A 429 -14.49 28.12 1.47
C GLY A 429 -15.99 28.36 1.27
N MET A 430 -16.47 29.57 1.53
CA MET A 430 -17.88 29.95 1.42
C MET A 430 -18.07 31.03 0.36
N ALA A 431 -19.22 31.02 -0.30
CA ALA A 431 -19.60 32.06 -1.24
C ALA A 431 -19.49 33.45 -0.60
N GLY A 432 -18.77 34.37 -1.27
CA GLY A 432 -18.62 35.76 -0.83
C GLY A 432 -17.61 36.01 0.31
N VAL A 433 -16.97 34.97 0.86
CA VAL A 433 -15.98 35.13 1.94
C VAL A 433 -14.60 34.66 1.46
N THR A 434 -13.67 35.60 1.27
CA THR A 434 -12.33 35.35 0.71
C THR A 434 -11.20 35.53 1.72
N SER A 435 -11.51 36.00 2.93
CA SER A 435 -10.54 36.36 3.96
C SER A 435 -10.82 35.68 5.29
N PHE A 436 -9.79 35.55 6.11
CA PHE A 436 -9.88 35.12 7.50
C PHE A 436 -9.06 36.05 8.39
N VAL A 437 -9.37 36.07 9.68
CA VAL A 437 -8.68 36.91 10.67
C VAL A 437 -7.87 36.02 11.61
N PRO A 438 -6.53 36.11 11.63
CA PRO A 438 -5.73 35.46 12.67
C PRO A 438 -6.11 36.02 14.04
N GLU A 439 -6.52 35.15 14.97
CA GLU A 439 -6.75 35.52 16.37
C GLU A 439 -5.47 35.31 17.21
N THR A 440 -4.50 34.57 16.66
CA THR A 440 -3.14 34.45 17.21
C THR A 440 -2.09 34.74 16.12
N SER A 441 -0.91 35.23 16.53
CA SER A 441 0.18 35.61 15.60
C SER A 441 0.91 34.42 14.98
N ASN A 442 0.85 33.25 15.60
CA ASN A 442 1.45 32.01 15.14
C ASN A 442 0.56 31.20 14.17
N ALA A 443 -0.63 31.72 13.82
CA ALA A 443 -1.58 31.01 12.97
C ALA A 443 -1.17 31.02 11.50
N ILE A 444 -1.30 29.85 10.87
CA ILE A 444 -1.09 29.61 9.44
C ILE A 444 -2.23 28.80 8.87
N VAL A 445 -2.57 29.07 7.61
CA VAL A 445 -3.64 28.36 6.91
C VAL A 445 -3.10 27.78 5.61
N TYR A 446 -3.42 26.53 5.33
CA TYR A 446 -3.08 25.87 4.06
C TYR A 446 -4.34 25.34 3.37
N GLU A 447 -4.34 25.34 2.04
CA GLU A 447 -5.37 24.65 1.25
C GLU A 447 -5.14 23.12 1.33
N VAL A 448 -6.22 22.36 1.49
CA VAL A 448 -6.23 20.90 1.41
C VAL A 448 -6.34 20.48 -0.06
N LEU A 449 -5.31 19.82 -0.57
CA LEU A 449 -5.20 19.41 -1.98
C LEU A 449 -5.75 18.00 -2.23
N ASP A 450 -5.53 17.05 -1.31
CA ASP A 450 -6.10 15.71 -1.38
C ASP A 450 -6.90 15.38 -0.11
N LYS A 451 -8.22 15.23 -0.26
CA LYS A 451 -9.11 14.81 0.84
C LYS A 451 -9.19 13.29 1.01
N VAL A 452 -8.73 12.54 0.02
CA VAL A 452 -8.83 11.08 0.01
C VAL A 452 -7.60 10.45 0.66
N LEU A 453 -6.50 11.20 0.80
CA LEU A 453 -5.25 10.73 1.43
C LEU A 453 -4.79 9.41 0.81
N HIS A 454 -4.78 9.37 -0.51
CA HIS A 454 -4.38 8.16 -1.22
C HIS A 454 -2.87 7.97 -1.10
N SER A 455 -2.43 6.83 -0.58
CA SER A 455 -1.01 6.45 -0.66
C SER A 455 -0.66 6.17 -2.12
N THR A 456 0.06 7.10 -2.75
CA THR A 456 0.56 6.93 -4.12
C THR A 456 2.05 6.63 -4.14
N VAL A 457 2.50 5.99 -5.22
CA VAL A 457 3.92 5.76 -5.50
C VAL A 457 4.28 6.46 -6.78
N GLN A 458 5.47 7.07 -6.79
CA GLN A 458 6.03 7.56 -8.03
C GLN A 458 6.66 6.42 -8.80
N MET A 459 6.27 6.30 -10.06
CA MET A 459 6.92 5.42 -11.00
C MET A 459 7.27 6.16 -12.27
N ARG A 460 8.33 5.69 -12.92
CA ARG A 460 8.55 5.92 -14.34
C ARG A 460 8.78 4.58 -14.99
N ILE A 461 8.14 4.34 -16.11
CA ILE A 461 8.21 3.08 -16.82
C ILE A 461 8.27 3.37 -18.31
N VAL A 462 9.04 2.59 -19.04
CA VAL A 462 9.15 2.70 -20.50
C VAL A 462 9.16 1.31 -21.12
N ASN A 463 8.60 1.22 -22.32
CA ASN A 463 8.57 -0.03 -23.07
C ASN A 463 9.96 -0.38 -23.64
N LYS A 464 10.71 0.64 -24.05
CA LYS A 464 12.01 0.49 -24.69
C LYS A 464 12.97 1.56 -24.17
N ILE A 465 14.25 1.23 -24.25
CA ILE A 465 15.37 2.17 -24.09
C ILE A 465 16.16 2.19 -25.40
N PRO A 466 16.96 3.24 -25.67
CA PRO A 466 17.80 3.31 -26.86
C PRO A 466 18.55 2.00 -27.16
N SER A 467 18.51 1.55 -28.41
CA SER A 467 19.01 0.22 -28.84
C SER A 467 20.53 0.10 -28.90
N GLY A 468 21.25 1.23 -28.90
CA GLY A 468 22.70 1.25 -29.00
C GLY A 468 23.37 0.56 -27.82
N ALA A 469 23.94 -0.62 -28.06
CA ALA A 469 24.86 -1.27 -27.13
C ALA A 469 26.18 -0.49 -27.10
N ILE A 470 26.65 -0.19 -25.89
CA ILE A 470 27.90 0.54 -25.66
C ILE A 470 28.93 -0.49 -25.24
N ALA A 471 29.78 -0.88 -26.19
CA ALA A 471 30.87 -1.82 -25.96
C ALA A 471 32.16 -1.13 -25.47
N SER A 472 32.33 0.16 -25.80
CA SER A 472 33.44 1.02 -25.38
C SER A 472 33.08 2.49 -25.60
N GLY A 473 33.86 3.43 -25.04
CA GLY A 473 33.72 4.86 -25.28
C GLY A 473 33.32 5.67 -24.03
N SER A 474 33.06 6.96 -24.23
CA SER A 474 32.73 7.90 -23.16
C SER A 474 31.25 7.88 -22.81
N LEU A 475 30.93 7.62 -21.54
CA LEU A 475 29.60 7.76 -20.97
C LEU A 475 29.24 9.25 -20.82
N GLN A 476 28.00 9.58 -21.17
CA GLN A 476 27.41 10.88 -20.93
C GLN A 476 26.95 11.01 -19.49
N ALA A 477 27.40 12.06 -18.80
CA ALA A 477 27.06 12.35 -17.42
C ALA A 477 25.56 12.63 -17.23
N GLY A 478 25.02 12.23 -16.06
CA GLY A 478 23.62 12.41 -15.70
C GLY A 478 22.67 11.42 -16.36
N TYR A 479 23.16 10.45 -17.13
CA TYR A 479 22.35 9.37 -17.71
C TYR A 479 22.45 8.10 -16.90
N TRP A 480 21.32 7.40 -16.81
CA TRP A 480 21.28 6.02 -16.36
C TRP A 480 21.81 5.07 -17.42
N TYR A 481 22.57 4.07 -16.99
CA TYR A 481 23.04 2.96 -17.78
C TYR A 481 22.64 1.64 -17.14
N PHE A 482 22.14 0.72 -17.96
CA PHE A 482 21.70 -0.61 -17.55
C PHE A 482 22.67 -1.67 -18.06
N VAL A 483 23.04 -2.61 -17.19
CA VAL A 483 23.90 -3.75 -17.51
C VAL A 483 23.04 -4.89 -18.03
N GLU A 484 22.92 -4.99 -19.35
CA GLU A 484 22.08 -5.99 -20.00
C GLU A 484 22.92 -7.23 -20.31
N PRO A 485 22.48 -8.46 -19.95
CA PRO A 485 23.14 -9.65 -20.45
C PRO A 485 22.88 -9.80 -21.95
N LYS A 486 23.89 -10.25 -22.71
CA LYS A 486 23.70 -10.47 -24.15
C LYS A 486 22.73 -11.62 -24.43
N LEU A 487 22.60 -12.56 -23.49
CA LEU A 487 21.65 -13.66 -23.49
C LEU A 487 20.92 -13.71 -22.13
N VAL A 488 19.59 -13.62 -22.13
CA VAL A 488 18.79 -13.63 -20.87
C VAL A 488 19.01 -14.90 -20.03
N SER A 489 19.25 -16.04 -20.67
CA SER A 489 19.54 -17.32 -20.02
C SER A 489 20.92 -17.38 -19.37
N ASP A 490 21.80 -16.42 -19.67
CA ASP A 490 23.16 -16.35 -19.16
C ASP A 490 23.46 -14.94 -18.66
N ALA A 491 23.16 -14.72 -17.38
CA ALA A 491 23.44 -13.47 -16.68
C ALA A 491 24.87 -13.41 -16.12
N SER A 492 25.81 -14.22 -16.64
CA SER A 492 27.21 -14.17 -16.21
C SER A 492 27.91 -12.94 -16.79
N GLY A 493 28.50 -12.11 -15.94
CA GLY A 493 29.28 -10.94 -16.35
C GLY A 493 28.89 -9.66 -15.62
N SER A 494 29.64 -8.60 -15.91
CA SER A 494 29.53 -7.32 -15.22
C SER A 494 30.20 -6.15 -15.96
N VAL A 495 29.83 -4.94 -15.55
CA VAL A 495 30.46 -3.68 -15.93
C VAL A 495 31.20 -3.12 -14.72
N THR A 496 32.48 -2.79 -14.86
CA THR A 496 33.18 -1.99 -13.84
C THR A 496 33.15 -0.51 -14.23
N TYR A 497 32.53 0.30 -13.39
CA TYR A 497 32.44 1.75 -13.56
C TYR A 497 32.83 2.45 -12.26
N ASN A 498 33.71 3.45 -12.35
CA ASN A 498 34.17 4.21 -11.18
C ASN A 498 34.67 3.30 -10.03
N GLY A 499 35.41 2.24 -10.38
CA GLY A 499 35.96 1.27 -9.43
C GLY A 499 34.95 0.27 -8.83
N ILE A 500 33.69 0.29 -9.28
CA ILE A 500 32.61 -0.53 -8.71
C ILE A 500 32.10 -1.50 -9.76
N ASN A 501 31.89 -2.75 -9.35
CA ASN A 501 31.47 -3.82 -10.22
C ASN A 501 29.94 -3.96 -10.22
N TYR A 502 29.31 -3.69 -11.35
CA TYR A 502 27.87 -3.77 -11.57
C TYR A 502 27.54 -5.06 -12.33
N PRO A 503 26.95 -6.08 -11.68
CA PRO A 503 26.59 -7.33 -12.35
C PRO A 503 25.47 -7.16 -13.37
N ALA A 504 25.18 -8.19 -14.16
CA ALA A 504 24.00 -8.23 -15.02
C ALA A 504 22.72 -7.83 -14.27
N TYR A 505 21.84 -7.10 -14.97
CA TYR A 505 20.61 -6.49 -14.46
C TYR A 505 20.80 -5.35 -13.45
N SER A 506 22.03 -4.96 -13.16
CA SER A 506 22.33 -3.76 -12.39
C SER A 506 22.24 -2.49 -13.24
N SER A 507 22.34 -1.32 -12.59
CA SER A 507 22.36 -0.03 -13.25
C SER A 507 23.09 1.04 -12.42
N PHE A 508 23.50 2.12 -13.08
CA PHE A 508 24.14 3.26 -12.44
C PHE A 508 23.91 4.55 -13.22
N VAL A 509 24.02 5.69 -12.54
CA VAL A 509 24.09 7.01 -13.18
C VAL A 509 25.55 7.37 -13.44
N ALA A 510 25.87 7.78 -14.66
CA ALA A 510 27.22 8.26 -14.97
C ALA A 510 27.46 9.65 -14.35
N GLU A 511 28.58 9.80 -13.65
CA GLU A 511 29.03 11.02 -13.01
C GLU A 511 29.82 11.93 -13.97
N ALA A 512 29.76 13.24 -13.73
CA ALA A 512 30.60 14.19 -14.45
C ALA A 512 32.09 13.89 -14.24
N GLY A 513 32.89 13.99 -15.30
CA GLY A 513 34.32 13.69 -15.26
C GLY A 513 34.68 12.19 -15.23
N LYS A 514 33.70 11.28 -15.24
CA LYS A 514 33.91 9.82 -15.24
C LYS A 514 33.20 9.17 -16.41
N SER A 515 33.89 9.07 -17.54
CA SER A 515 33.31 8.59 -18.79
C SER A 515 33.71 7.17 -19.19
N THR A 516 34.68 6.54 -18.53
CA THR A 516 35.20 5.22 -18.95
C THR A 516 34.65 4.08 -18.09
N PHE A 517 34.51 2.90 -18.69
CA PHE A 517 34.09 1.66 -18.04
C PHE A 517 34.78 0.45 -18.69
N THR A 518 34.77 -0.69 -18.01
CA THR A 518 35.24 -1.97 -18.57
C THR A 518 34.16 -3.04 -18.48
N LEU A 519 34.14 -3.96 -19.46
CA LEU A 519 33.20 -5.07 -19.54
C LEU A 519 33.90 -6.40 -19.29
N THR A 520 33.24 -7.28 -18.54
CA THR A 520 33.70 -8.65 -18.30
C THR A 520 32.53 -9.62 -18.50
N GLY A 521 32.75 -10.73 -19.21
CA GLY A 521 31.73 -11.77 -19.41
C GLY A 521 30.65 -11.41 -20.44
N ASN A 522 29.45 -11.97 -20.26
CA ASN A 522 28.38 -11.96 -21.25
C ASN A 522 27.40 -10.79 -21.08
N VAL A 523 27.92 -9.57 -20.94
CA VAL A 523 27.10 -8.35 -20.75
C VAL A 523 27.42 -7.25 -21.76
N GLN A 524 26.48 -6.33 -21.93
CA GLN A 524 26.61 -5.09 -22.66
C GLN A 524 26.00 -3.94 -21.87
N LEU A 525 26.49 -2.73 -22.08
CA LEU A 525 25.93 -1.55 -21.44
C LEU A 525 24.92 -0.87 -22.36
N ARG A 526 23.75 -0.51 -21.82
CA ARG A 526 22.70 0.21 -22.55
C ARG A 526 22.44 1.55 -21.87
N ARG A 527 22.43 2.64 -22.64
CA ARG A 527 21.99 3.94 -22.14
C ARG A 527 20.47 3.93 -21.98
N CYS A 528 19.98 4.48 -20.88
CA CYS A 528 18.56 4.58 -20.57
C CYS A 528 18.09 6.02 -20.76
N TRP A 529 17.91 6.78 -19.68
CA TRP A 529 17.43 8.16 -19.70
C TRP A 529 18.25 9.05 -18.78
N LYS A 530 18.19 10.37 -19.03
CA LYS A 530 18.73 11.39 -18.12
C LYS A 530 17.99 11.31 -16.79
N ASP A 531 18.70 11.32 -15.67
CA ASP A 531 18.10 11.13 -14.36
C ASP A 531 17.03 12.21 -14.06
N PHE A 532 17.37 13.47 -14.34
CA PHE A 532 16.46 14.60 -14.39
C PHE A 532 15.92 14.82 -15.82
N TYR A 533 15.16 13.85 -16.32
CA TYR A 533 14.53 13.96 -17.65
C TYR A 533 13.58 15.16 -17.71
N ASN A 534 13.83 16.07 -18.66
CA ASN A 534 12.96 17.20 -18.99
C ASN A 534 12.84 17.28 -20.52
N GLU A 535 11.61 17.30 -21.01
CA GLU A 535 11.30 17.30 -22.45
C GLU A 535 11.63 18.62 -23.16
N ASN A 536 11.67 19.72 -22.39
CA ASN A 536 11.94 21.07 -22.89
C ASN A 536 13.43 21.43 -22.84
N ASP A 537 14.25 20.62 -22.17
CA ASP A 537 15.70 20.83 -22.11
C ASP A 537 16.30 20.51 -23.49
N THR A 538 16.98 21.47 -24.10
CA THR A 538 17.44 21.41 -25.50
C THR A 538 18.52 20.37 -25.78
N ASP A 539 18.95 19.60 -24.77
CA ASP A 539 20.12 18.73 -24.82
C ASP A 539 19.80 17.31 -24.30
N ALA A 540 18.86 16.63 -24.96
CA ALA A 540 18.67 15.19 -24.77
C ALA A 540 19.19 14.47 -26.02
N THR A 541 20.36 13.84 -25.91
CA THR A 541 20.96 12.96 -26.93
C THR A 541 19.95 11.97 -27.54
N ASP A 542 18.94 11.59 -26.77
CA ASP A 542 17.90 10.63 -27.15
C ASP A 542 16.53 11.31 -27.44
N LYS A 543 16.48 12.63 -27.67
CA LYS A 543 15.23 13.38 -27.92
C LYS A 543 14.42 12.78 -29.07
N ALA A 544 15.08 12.45 -30.18
CA ALA A 544 14.45 11.83 -31.35
C ALA A 544 13.86 10.44 -31.02
N PHE A 545 14.51 9.67 -30.15
CA PHE A 545 13.98 8.39 -29.68
C PHE A 545 12.70 8.61 -28.84
N TRP A 546 12.74 9.52 -27.87
CA TRP A 546 11.62 9.78 -26.97
C TRP A 546 10.41 10.48 -27.61
N GLN A 547 10.55 11.04 -28.82
CA GLN A 547 9.42 11.62 -29.55
C GLN A 547 8.31 10.60 -29.83
N ASN A 548 8.67 9.35 -30.16
CA ASN A 548 7.73 8.31 -30.58
C ASN A 548 7.51 7.20 -29.53
N GLU A 549 8.08 7.35 -28.35
CA GLU A 549 8.02 6.36 -27.27
C GLU A 549 7.46 7.00 -25.99
N GLN A 550 7.02 6.17 -25.04
CA GLN A 550 6.67 6.64 -23.70
C GLN A 550 7.87 7.33 -23.08
N LYS A 551 7.72 8.62 -22.73
CA LYS A 551 8.81 9.38 -22.10
C LYS A 551 8.97 8.96 -20.63
N PRO A 552 10.19 8.89 -20.09
CA PRO A 552 10.49 8.41 -18.73
C PRO A 552 10.18 9.46 -17.65
N LYS A 553 8.98 10.06 -17.71
CA LYS A 553 8.48 11.01 -16.71
C LYS A 553 8.00 10.25 -15.47
N TRP A 554 8.23 10.84 -14.30
CA TRP A 554 7.63 10.39 -13.06
C TRP A 554 6.14 10.70 -13.07
N PHE A 555 5.33 9.75 -12.63
CA PHE A 555 3.89 9.90 -12.43
C PHE A 555 3.43 9.09 -11.23
N ASP A 556 2.32 9.50 -10.65
CA ASP A 556 1.77 8.90 -9.44
C ASP A 556 0.78 7.79 -9.81
N VAL A 557 0.90 6.65 -9.12
CA VAL A 557 0.00 5.51 -9.28
C VAL A 557 -0.47 5.03 -7.91
N LEU A 558 -1.71 4.57 -7.82
CA LEU A 558 -2.19 3.82 -6.66
C LEU A 558 -1.59 2.40 -6.71
N PRO A 559 -0.93 1.91 -5.63
CA PRO A 559 -0.30 0.59 -5.62
C PRO A 559 -1.26 -0.58 -5.96
N ASN A 560 -2.54 -0.42 -5.65
CA ASN A 560 -3.61 -1.39 -5.90
C ASN A 560 -4.39 -1.16 -7.21
N ASP A 561 -4.05 -0.15 -8.01
CA ASP A 561 -4.70 0.14 -9.29
C ASP A 561 -3.64 0.61 -10.31
N LEU A 562 -2.93 -0.31 -10.94
CA LEU A 562 -1.87 0.01 -11.91
C LEU A 562 -2.42 0.26 -13.32
N ARG A 563 -3.39 1.17 -13.43
CA ARG A 563 -3.99 1.59 -14.70
C ARG A 563 -3.67 3.04 -15.04
N CYS A 564 -3.77 3.34 -16.33
CA CYS A 564 -3.55 4.65 -16.94
C CYS A 564 -4.55 4.91 -18.06
N LEU A 565 -4.65 6.17 -18.49
CA LEU A 565 -5.30 6.54 -19.73
C LEU A 565 -4.22 6.53 -20.82
N MET A 566 -4.51 5.88 -21.93
CA MET A 566 -3.62 5.91 -23.10
C MET A 566 -3.97 7.09 -23.97
N SER A 567 -2.98 7.69 -24.64
CA SER A 567 -3.23 8.73 -25.62
C SER A 567 -4.27 8.25 -26.65
N LEU A 568 -5.08 9.15 -27.21
CA LEU A 568 -6.15 8.83 -28.16
C LEU A 568 -7.11 7.72 -27.68
N ASN A 569 -7.16 7.47 -26.36
CA ASN A 569 -7.95 6.41 -25.74
C ASN A 569 -7.78 5.01 -26.40
N ASN A 570 -6.54 4.64 -26.76
CA ASN A 570 -6.26 3.41 -27.50
C ASN A 570 -5.06 2.62 -26.92
N ALA A 571 -5.26 1.33 -26.66
CA ALA A 571 -4.24 0.40 -26.14
C ALA A 571 -2.98 0.25 -27.02
N GLN A 572 -3.06 0.61 -28.31
CA GLN A 572 -1.95 0.54 -29.27
C GLN A 572 -1.02 1.74 -29.20
N GLN A 573 -1.40 2.80 -28.48
CA GLN A 573 -0.55 3.97 -28.38
C GLN A 573 0.72 3.65 -27.59
N ALA A 574 1.82 4.30 -28.00
CA ALA A 574 3.11 4.10 -27.35
C ALA A 574 3.22 4.87 -26.02
N GLU A 575 2.28 5.77 -25.73
CA GLU A 575 2.37 6.73 -24.64
C GLU A 575 1.03 6.95 -23.94
N MET A 576 1.10 7.17 -22.63
CA MET A 576 -0.03 7.57 -21.80
C MET A 576 -0.55 8.97 -22.18
N GLN A 577 -1.84 9.18 -21.96
CA GLN A 577 -2.47 10.50 -22.05
C GLN A 577 -1.88 11.44 -21.00
N ARG A 578 -1.82 12.72 -21.36
CA ARG A 578 -1.29 13.78 -20.51
C ARG A 578 -2.35 14.81 -20.16
N ASP A 579 -2.21 15.42 -18.99
CA ASP A 579 -2.94 16.61 -18.62
C ASP A 579 -2.41 17.85 -19.36
N LYS A 580 -2.99 19.02 -19.08
CA LYS A 580 -2.55 20.31 -19.67
C LYS A 580 -1.16 20.75 -19.22
N ALA A 581 -0.67 20.25 -18.09
CA ALA A 581 0.67 20.53 -17.57
C ALA A 581 1.73 19.52 -18.10
N GLY A 582 1.29 18.53 -18.89
CA GLY A 582 2.16 17.50 -19.46
C GLY A 582 2.41 16.30 -18.54
N ASN A 583 1.70 16.16 -17.43
CA ASN A 583 1.79 15.01 -16.52
C ASN A 583 0.96 13.83 -17.04
N TYR A 584 1.42 12.60 -16.82
CA TYR A 584 0.65 11.43 -17.22
C TYR A 584 -0.56 11.21 -16.32
N ILE A 585 -1.66 10.78 -16.93
CA ILE A 585 -2.91 10.49 -16.23
C ILE A 585 -2.98 8.99 -15.91
N ALA A 586 -2.51 8.64 -14.71
CA ALA A 586 -2.62 7.30 -14.11
C ALA A 586 -3.55 7.32 -12.88
N SER A 587 -3.80 6.18 -12.25
CA SER A 587 -4.73 6.07 -11.11
C SER A 587 -4.45 7.00 -9.91
N GLY A 588 -3.20 7.46 -9.75
CA GLY A 588 -2.81 8.47 -8.75
C GLY A 588 -3.11 9.92 -9.18
N HIS A 589 -3.48 10.15 -10.44
CA HIS A 589 -3.79 11.47 -10.98
C HIS A 589 -5.27 11.85 -10.73
N PRO A 590 -5.58 13.09 -10.31
CA PRO A 590 -6.95 13.53 -10.03
C PRO A 590 -7.93 13.31 -11.20
N ASP A 591 -7.47 13.53 -12.44
CA ASP A 591 -8.31 13.43 -13.63
C ASP A 591 -8.61 11.99 -14.07
N PHE A 592 -7.87 10.98 -13.61
CA PHE A 592 -8.01 9.61 -14.10
C PHE A 592 -9.43 9.08 -13.90
N TYR A 593 -9.91 9.10 -12.67
CA TYR A 593 -11.25 8.61 -12.38
C TYR A 593 -12.34 9.55 -12.88
N ASN A 594 -12.09 10.86 -12.96
CA ASN A 594 -13.05 11.79 -13.55
C ASN A 594 -13.30 11.46 -15.04
N SER A 595 -12.24 11.11 -15.77
CA SER A 595 -12.28 10.81 -17.20
C SER A 595 -12.93 9.44 -17.49
N VAL A 596 -12.58 8.41 -16.71
CA VAL A 596 -13.17 7.07 -16.86
C VAL A 596 -14.66 7.06 -16.56
N LEU A 597 -15.13 7.93 -15.66
CA LEU A 597 -16.50 7.93 -15.17
C LEU A 597 -17.47 8.81 -15.97
N ALA A 598 -17.02 9.45 -17.05
CA ALA A 598 -17.88 10.31 -17.88
C ALA A 598 -18.58 11.44 -17.08
N MET A 599 -18.01 11.88 -15.94
CA MET A 599 -18.66 12.84 -15.05
C MET A 599 -18.83 14.23 -15.68
N SER A 600 -18.17 14.49 -16.82
CA SER A 600 -18.24 15.71 -17.62
C SER A 600 -19.14 15.59 -18.87
N GLY A 601 -19.90 14.52 -19.05
CA GLY A 601 -20.88 14.37 -20.15
C GLY A 601 -20.33 13.83 -21.47
N ASN A 602 -19.03 13.52 -21.55
CA ASN A 602 -18.43 12.75 -22.65
C ASN A 602 -18.48 11.24 -22.37
N PRO A 603 -18.51 10.36 -23.39
CA PRO A 603 -18.33 8.93 -23.17
C PRO A 603 -17.01 8.69 -22.42
N GLY A 604 -17.06 7.90 -21.35
CA GLY A 604 -15.92 7.70 -20.46
C GLY A 604 -14.71 7.12 -21.20
N GLU A 605 -13.52 7.58 -20.85
CA GLU A 605 -12.28 7.03 -21.39
C GLU A 605 -12.03 5.61 -20.85
N LEU A 606 -11.37 4.76 -21.63
CA LEU A 606 -11.00 3.42 -21.22
C LEU A 606 -9.75 3.49 -20.34
N ALA A 607 -9.75 2.71 -19.26
CA ALA A 607 -8.58 2.51 -18.42
C ALA A 607 -7.77 1.31 -18.92
N PHE A 608 -6.47 1.50 -19.14
CA PHE A 608 -5.56 0.48 -19.63
C PHE A 608 -4.53 0.09 -18.56
N PRO A 609 -4.09 -1.18 -18.49
CA PRO A 609 -2.97 -1.56 -17.62
C PRO A 609 -1.71 -0.77 -17.97
N ILE A 610 -0.95 -0.36 -16.96
CA ILE A 610 0.36 0.25 -17.17
C ILE A 610 1.33 -0.79 -17.73
N LYS A 611 1.99 -0.42 -18.83
CA LYS A 611 2.91 -1.30 -19.54
C LYS A 611 4.33 -0.78 -19.66
N GLY A 612 5.29 -1.70 -19.67
CA GLY A 612 6.69 -1.45 -20.07
C GLY A 612 7.66 -2.52 -19.59
N ALA A 613 8.94 -2.39 -19.97
CA ALA A 613 9.99 -3.37 -19.72
C ALA A 613 11.06 -2.89 -18.73
N PHE A 614 11.22 -1.57 -18.61
CA PHE A 614 12.18 -0.91 -17.72
C PHE A 614 11.44 0.07 -16.83
N MET A 615 11.64 -0.04 -15.52
CA MET A 615 10.94 0.74 -14.52
C MET A 615 11.92 1.31 -13.49
N GLN A 616 11.57 2.45 -12.91
CA GLN A 616 12.06 2.84 -11.59
C GLN A 616 10.88 3.19 -10.70
N LEU A 617 11.00 2.84 -9.42
CA LEU A 617 10.10 3.30 -8.38
C LEU A 617 10.78 4.39 -7.58
N ARG A 618 10.00 5.31 -7.07
CA ARG A 618 10.43 6.31 -6.10
C ARG A 618 9.44 6.33 -4.96
N LEU A 619 9.95 6.11 -3.75
CA LEU A 619 9.20 6.26 -2.52
C LEU A 619 9.40 7.68 -2.02
N LYS A 620 8.30 8.33 -1.66
CA LYS A 620 8.29 9.62 -0.97
C LYS A 620 7.63 9.41 0.38
N ILE A 621 8.36 9.69 1.45
CA ILE A 621 7.88 9.61 2.82
C ILE A 621 7.65 11.04 3.30
N THR A 622 6.40 11.37 3.61
CA THR A 622 6.02 12.71 4.07
C THR A 622 5.54 12.67 5.50
N THR A 623 6.04 13.57 6.35
CA THR A 623 5.60 13.73 7.75
C THR A 623 4.37 14.63 7.89
N GLN A 624 4.08 15.41 6.86
CA GLN A 624 3.01 16.41 6.90
C GLN A 624 1.64 15.81 6.53
N ASN A 625 1.17 14.85 7.34
CA ASN A 625 -0.24 14.50 7.37
C ASN A 625 -0.86 14.34 8.77
N PRO A 626 -0.52 15.17 9.79
CA PRO A 626 -1.18 14.99 11.09
C PRO A 626 -2.59 15.55 11.00
N ILE A 627 -3.60 14.72 11.17
CA ILE A 627 -4.93 15.17 11.54
C ILE A 627 -4.94 15.60 12.99
#